data_AF-A0A3D9BVM4-F1
#
_entry.id   AF-A0A3D9BVM4-F1
#
_cell.length_a   1.000
_cell.length_b   1.000
_cell.length_c   1.000
_cell.angle_alpha   90.00
_cell.angle_beta   90.00
_cell.angle_gamma   90.00
#
_symmetry.space_group_name_H-M   'P 1'
#
loop_
_entity.id
_entity.type
_entity.pdbx_description
1 polymer ?
#
loop_
_entity_poly.entity_id
_entity_poly.type
_entity_poly.pdbx_seq_one_letter_code
_entity_poly.pdbx_strand_id
1 'polypeptide(L)'
;MIHTKKQIEELVRKLMKDIDRKYLDENEIYIKFESNWKIPVINKIITNCWHIAVDVQDDQFNESEPASILIYINDNTLNFECYLDCSMGRPVPLLPAKRIDGKFYLNKI
;
A
#
# COMPACT_ATOMS: atom_id res chain seq x y z
N MET A 1 14.92 8.98 -8.74
CA MET A 1 14.80 7.91 -7.75
C MET A 1 15.70 8.25 -6.59
N ILE A 2 15.09 8.64 -5.47
CA ILE A 2 15.76 9.11 -4.24
C ILE A 2 15.88 7.95 -3.24
N HIS A 3 14.83 7.12 -3.13
CA HIS A 3 14.80 5.98 -2.21
C HIS A 3 15.10 4.67 -2.93
N THR A 4 15.46 3.64 -2.16
CA THR A 4 15.72 2.29 -2.66
C THR A 4 14.50 1.39 -2.49
N LYS A 5 14.39 0.34 -3.31
CA LYS A 5 13.34 -0.69 -3.14
C LYS A 5 13.31 -1.26 -1.72
N LYS A 6 14.47 -1.52 -1.11
CA LYS A 6 14.59 -2.04 0.25
C LYS A 6 14.00 -1.10 1.30
N GLN A 7 14.28 0.21 1.20
CA GLN A 7 13.69 1.21 2.11
C GLN A 7 12.16 1.27 1.97
N ILE A 8 11.66 1.17 0.74
CA ILE A 8 10.21 1.14 0.47
C ILE A 8 9.58 -0.13 1.03
N GLU A 9 10.23 -1.28 0.85
CA GLU A 9 9.77 -2.56 1.40
C GLU A 9 9.71 -2.51 2.94
N GLU A 10 10.76 -2.04 3.61
CA GLU A 10 10.80 -1.88 5.07
C GLU A 10 9.68 -0.96 5.56
N LEU A 11 9.41 0.14 4.85
CA LEU A 11 8.35 1.08 5.16
C LEU A 11 6.95 0.45 5.01
N VAL A 12 6.71 -0.31 3.94
CA VAL A 12 5.45 -1.03 3.71
C VAL A 12 5.25 -2.13 4.74
N ARG A 13 6.29 -2.91 5.06
CA ARG A 13 6.24 -3.93 6.12
C ARG A 13 5.88 -3.32 7.47
N LYS A 14 6.46 -2.16 7.81
CA LYS A 14 6.10 -1.41 9.02
C LYS A 14 4.63 -0.97 9.00
N LEU A 15 4.17 -0.36 7.91
CA LEU A 15 2.76 0.06 7.77
C LEU A 15 1.82 -1.11 8.06
N MET A 16 2.02 -2.21 7.35
CA MET A 16 1.14 -3.39 7.41
C MET A 16 1.14 -4.03 8.81
N LYS A 17 2.30 -4.07 9.47
CA LYS A 17 2.40 -4.51 10.87
C LYS A 17 1.64 -3.58 11.82
N ASP A 18 1.76 -2.27 11.65
CA ASP A 18 1.12 -1.28 12.53
C ASP A 18 -0.42 -1.28 12.40
N ILE A 19 -0.95 -1.68 11.24
CA ILE A 19 -2.39 -1.81 10.97
C ILE A 19 -2.92 -3.25 11.16
N ASP A 20 -2.13 -4.10 11.83
CA ASP A 20 -2.47 -5.49 12.16
C ASP A 20 -2.82 -6.39 10.95
N ARG A 21 -2.28 -6.08 9.76
CA ARG A 21 -2.39 -6.93 8.56
C ARG A 21 -1.30 -8.02 8.60
N LYS A 22 -1.68 -9.23 9.02
CA LYS A 22 -0.76 -10.36 9.25
C LYS A 22 -0.20 -11.06 8.00
N TYR A 23 -0.63 -10.67 6.81
CA TYR A 23 -0.35 -11.38 5.55
C TYR A 23 1.11 -11.30 5.06
N LEU A 24 1.96 -10.47 5.68
CA LEU A 24 3.26 -10.11 5.13
C LEU A 24 4.43 -11.02 5.50
N ASP A 25 4.29 -11.86 6.53
CA ASP A 25 5.40 -12.73 6.91
C ASP A 25 5.66 -13.82 5.86
N GLU A 26 4.66 -14.12 5.01
CA GLU A 26 4.71 -15.20 4.02
C GLU A 26 4.48 -14.75 2.57
N ASN A 27 3.91 -13.56 2.34
CA ASN A 27 3.53 -13.11 0.98
C ASN A 27 4.61 -12.27 0.29
N GLU A 28 4.68 -12.40 -1.03
CA GLU A 28 5.57 -11.63 -1.89
C GLU A 28 5.08 -10.17 -2.01
N ILE A 29 6.02 -9.21 -1.94
CA ILE A 29 5.76 -7.78 -2.14
C ILE A 29 6.38 -7.36 -3.47
N TYR A 30 5.54 -6.97 -4.42
CA TYR A 30 5.99 -6.49 -5.73
C TYR A 30 6.17 -4.97 -5.71
N ILE A 31 7.40 -4.50 -5.93
CA ILE A 31 7.75 -3.06 -5.88
C ILE A 31 8.27 -2.59 -7.24
N LYS A 32 7.56 -1.62 -7.83
CA LYS A 32 7.91 -0.95 -9.09
C LYS A 32 7.97 0.57 -8.91
N PHE A 33 8.95 1.21 -9.55
CA PHE A 33 9.02 2.66 -9.65
C PHE A 33 8.40 3.12 -10.97
N GLU A 34 7.57 4.15 -10.92
CA GLU A 34 6.84 4.67 -12.06
C GLU A 34 6.87 6.20 -12.07
N SER A 35 6.92 6.77 -13.28
CA SER A 35 6.85 8.22 -13.48
C SER A 35 5.44 8.63 -13.95
N ASN A 36 4.87 9.66 -13.34
CA ASN A 36 3.52 10.17 -13.61
C ASN A 36 2.42 9.11 -13.51
N TRP A 37 2.44 8.33 -12.43
CA TRP A 37 1.47 7.27 -12.21
C TRP A 37 0.12 7.82 -11.76
N LYS A 38 -0.96 7.38 -12.42
CA LYS A 38 -2.33 7.67 -12.01
C LYS A 38 -2.82 6.61 -11.04
N ILE A 39 -3.25 7.01 -9.85
CA ILE A 39 -3.82 6.08 -8.87
C ILE A 39 -5.17 5.59 -9.41
N PRO A 40 -5.46 4.28 -9.42
CA PRO A 40 -6.79 3.78 -9.73
C PRO A 40 -7.83 4.37 -8.76
N VAL A 41 -9.08 4.51 -9.20
CA VAL A 41 -10.24 4.98 -8.41
C VAL A 41 -10.15 6.36 -7.74
N ILE A 42 -8.98 7.01 -7.72
CA ILE A 42 -8.76 8.37 -7.23
C ILE A 42 -8.21 9.22 -8.38
N ASN A 43 -8.77 10.41 -8.62
CA ASN A 43 -8.29 11.30 -9.69
C ASN A 43 -7.00 12.04 -9.30
N LYS A 44 -5.93 11.29 -9.02
CA LYS A 44 -4.63 11.80 -8.53
C LYS A 44 -3.49 11.19 -9.34
N ILE A 45 -2.53 12.03 -9.70
CA ILE A 45 -1.30 11.65 -10.42
C ILE A 45 -0.11 11.94 -9.51
N ILE A 46 0.83 10.98 -9.43
CA ILE A 46 2.06 11.10 -8.65
C ILE A 46 3.24 11.08 -9.64
N THR A 47 4.04 12.14 -9.65
CA THR A 47 5.16 12.29 -10.61
C THR A 47 6.26 11.25 -10.42
N ASN A 48 6.68 10.97 -9.18
CA ASN A 48 7.68 9.94 -8.86
C ASN A 48 7.05 8.97 -7.87
N CYS A 49 6.53 7.85 -8.37
CA CYS A 49 5.71 6.94 -7.58
C CYS A 49 6.40 5.59 -7.39
N TRP A 50 6.46 5.14 -6.15
CA TRP A 50 6.59 3.73 -5.84
C TRP A 50 5.19 3.11 -5.85
N HIS A 51 4.98 2.17 -6.75
CA HIS A 51 3.80 1.33 -6.81
C HIS A 51 4.14 -0.03 -6.19
N ILE A 52 3.41 -0.38 -5.15
CA ILE A 52 3.59 -1.62 -4.40
C ILE A 52 2.31 -2.43 -4.51
N ALA A 53 2.43 -3.70 -4.87
CA ALA A 53 1.36 -4.68 -4.79
C ALA A 53 1.73 -5.74 -3.76
N VAL A 54 0.78 -6.04 -2.88
CA VAL A 54 0.90 -7.09 -1.86
C VAL A 54 -0.24 -8.07 -2.09
N ASP A 55 0.10 -9.32 -2.37
CA ASP A 55 -0.91 -10.37 -2.45
C ASP A 55 -1.43 -10.66 -1.05
N VAL A 56 -2.76 -10.76 -0.92
CA VAL A 56 -3.42 -11.12 0.33
C VAL A 56 -4.50 -12.16 0.06
N GLN A 57 -4.77 -13.00 1.05
CA GLN A 57 -5.95 -13.85 1.02
C GLN A 57 -7.16 -13.00 1.44
N ASP A 58 -8.30 -13.19 0.77
CA ASP A 58 -9.54 -12.52 1.15
C ASP A 58 -9.92 -12.95 2.58
N ASP A 59 -10.26 -11.97 3.43
CA ASP A 59 -10.52 -12.17 4.86
C ASP A 59 -12.00 -12.38 5.20
N GLN A 60 -12.92 -12.32 4.22
CA GLN A 60 -14.36 -12.54 4.43
C GLN A 60 -14.98 -13.59 3.52
N PHE A 61 -14.39 -13.91 2.36
CA PHE A 61 -14.84 -15.00 1.50
C PHE A 61 -13.95 -16.24 1.64
N ASN A 62 -14.51 -17.40 1.28
CA ASN A 62 -13.82 -18.70 1.28
C ASN A 62 -12.41 -18.50 0.68
N GLU A 63 -11.37 -18.99 1.38
CA GLU A 63 -9.90 -18.78 1.22
C GLU A 63 -9.32 -18.91 -0.21
N SER A 64 -10.18 -19.19 -1.19
CA SER A 64 -9.96 -19.42 -2.60
C SER A 64 -9.90 -18.18 -3.49
N GLU A 65 -10.38 -16.99 -3.08
CA GLU A 65 -10.30 -15.80 -3.94
C GLU A 65 -9.04 -14.96 -3.65
N PRO A 66 -8.17 -14.74 -4.64
CA PRO A 66 -6.99 -13.90 -4.47
C PRO A 66 -7.41 -12.43 -4.34
N ALA A 67 -6.97 -11.78 -3.27
CA ALA A 67 -7.12 -10.36 -3.06
C ALA A 67 -5.75 -9.67 -3.13
N SER A 68 -5.74 -8.35 -3.29
CA SER A 68 -4.50 -7.58 -3.31
C SER A 68 -4.65 -6.26 -2.57
N ILE A 69 -3.54 -5.78 -2.05
CA ILE A 69 -3.41 -4.43 -1.53
C ILE A 69 -2.46 -3.67 -2.45
N LEU A 70 -2.90 -2.51 -2.92
CA LEU A 70 -2.06 -1.61 -3.71
C LEU A 70 -1.68 -0.39 -2.88
N ILE A 71 -0.38 -0.07 -2.81
CA ILE A 71 0.14 1.07 -2.05
C ILE A 71 0.92 1.97 -2.99
N TYR A 72 0.72 3.28 -2.82
CA TYR A 72 1.37 4.31 -3.62
C TYR A 72 2.13 5.27 -2.71
N ILE A 73 3.44 5.40 -2.93
CA ILE A 73 4.32 6.26 -2.14
C ILE A 73 5.03 7.25 -3.07
N ASN A 74 5.03 8.51 -2.70
CA ASN A 74 5.75 9.55 -3.44
C ASN A 74 7.24 9.52 -3.07
N ASP A 75 8.10 9.26 -4.04
CA ASP A 75 9.54 9.14 -3.84
C ASP A 75 10.22 10.45 -3.42
N ASN A 76 9.59 11.61 -3.66
CA ASN A 76 10.17 12.90 -3.25
C ASN A 76 9.92 13.20 -1.77
N THR A 77 8.76 12.80 -1.23
CA THR A 77 8.31 13.17 0.13
C THR A 77 8.31 12.00 1.09
N LEU A 78 8.38 10.77 0.57
CA LEU A 78 8.15 9.52 1.30
C LEU A 78 6.74 9.43 1.94
N ASN A 79 5.80 10.25 1.48
CA ASN A 79 4.42 10.20 1.95
C ASN A 79 3.66 9.08 1.24
N PHE A 80 2.81 8.39 2.01
CA PHE A 80 1.79 7.53 1.44
C PHE A 80 0.73 8.38 0.76
N GLU A 81 0.49 8.12 -0.52
CA GLU A 81 -0.45 8.88 -1.33
C GLU A 81 -1.80 8.16 -1.46
N CYS A 82 -1.80 6.83 -1.31
CA CYS A 82 -2.99 5.98 -1.28
C CYS A 82 -2.65 4.55 -0.82
N TYR A 83 -3.62 3.91 -0.17
CA TYR A 83 -3.74 2.48 0.10
C TYR A 83 -5.06 2.01 -0.50
N LEU A 84 -5.04 1.07 -1.44
CA LEU A 84 -6.23 0.45 -2.00
C LEU A 84 -6.35 -0.95 -1.45
N ASP A 85 -7.43 -1.18 -0.70
CA ASP A 85 -7.84 -2.53 -0.31
C ASP A 85 -8.70 -3.11 -1.43
N CYS A 86 -8.20 -4.09 -2.17
CA CYS A 86 -8.94 -4.74 -3.24
C CYS A 86 -9.61 -6.05 -2.79
N SER A 87 -9.68 -6.32 -1.49
CA SER A 87 -10.53 -7.40 -0.96
C SER A 87 -12.01 -7.15 -1.31
N MET A 88 -12.84 -8.20 -1.35
CA MET A 88 -14.27 -8.10 -1.68
C MET A 88 -14.60 -7.68 -3.12
N GLY A 89 -13.66 -7.76 -4.06
CA GLY A 89 -13.89 -7.44 -5.48
C GLY A 89 -14.16 -5.96 -5.78
N ARG A 90 -13.98 -5.05 -4.81
CA ARG A 90 -14.11 -3.60 -5.00
C ARG A 90 -12.96 -2.85 -4.31
N PRO A 91 -12.17 -2.03 -5.03
CA PRO A 91 -11.11 -1.25 -4.42
C PRO A 91 -11.67 -0.20 -3.45
N VAL A 92 -11.28 -0.29 -2.18
CA VAL A 92 -11.60 0.70 -1.15
C VAL A 92 -10.37 1.60 -0.92
N PRO A 93 -10.44 2.89 -1.30
CA PRO A 93 -9.34 3.82 -1.09
C PRO A 93 -9.27 4.31 0.37
N LEU A 94 -8.07 4.24 0.92
CA LEU A 94 -7.69 4.67 2.27
C LEU A 94 -6.37 5.45 2.23
N LEU A 95 -6.13 6.28 3.23
CA LEU A 95 -4.91 7.05 3.38
C LEU A 95 -4.14 6.62 4.64
N PRO A 96 -2.96 5.99 4.49
CA PRO A 96 -2.08 5.77 5.61
C PRO A 96 -1.61 7.09 6.23
N ALA A 97 -1.76 7.21 7.54
CA ALA A 97 -1.29 8.33 8.33
C ALA A 97 -0.48 7.84 9.53
N LYS A 98 0.43 8.67 10.05
CA LYS A 98 1.28 8.34 11.19
C LYS A 98 0.78 9.04 12.44
N ARG A 99 0.63 8.30 13.53
CA ARG A 99 0.29 8.83 14.86
C ARG A 99 1.51 9.48 15.52
N ILE A 100 1.27 10.17 16.63
CA ILE A 100 2.32 10.79 17.46
C ILE A 100 3.31 9.75 18.01
N ASP A 101 2.83 8.54 18.33
CA ASP A 101 3.66 7.41 18.77
C ASP A 101 4.49 6.77 17.63
N GLY A 102 4.30 7.27 16.40
CA GLY A 102 5.00 6.81 15.21
C GLY A 102 4.44 5.54 14.56
N LYS A 103 3.30 5.02 15.03
CA LYS A 103 2.55 3.93 14.39
C LYS A 103 1.66 4.44 13.25
N PHE A 104 1.51 3.62 12.22
CA PHE A 104 0.57 3.90 11.15
C PHE A 104 -0.87 3.52 11.49
N TYR A 105 -1.81 4.18 10.83
CA TYR A 105 -3.25 3.86 10.82
C TYR A 105 -3.85 4.27 9.47
N LEU A 106 -5.02 3.75 9.13
CA LEU A 106 -5.73 4.06 7.88
C LEU A 106 -6.86 5.06 8.15
N ASN A 107 -6.87 6.15 7.37
CA ASN A 107 -7.98 7.11 7.31
C ASN A 107 -8.80 6.89 6.03
N LYS A 108 -10.09 7.24 6.08
CA LYS A 108 -10.89 7.35 4.86
C LYS A 108 -10.43 8.57 4.06
N ILE A 109 -10.41 8.43 2.73
CA ILE A 109 -10.13 9.50 1.77
C ILE A 109 -11.42 10.23 1.43
#